data_AF-A0A4Y9S356-F1
#
_entry.id   AF-A0A4Y9S356-F1
#
_cell.length_a   1.000
_cell.length_b   1.000
_cell.length_c   1.000
_cell.angle_alpha   90.00
_cell.angle_beta   90.00
_cell.angle_gamma   90.00
#
_symmetry.space_group_name_H-M   'P 1'
#
loop_
_entity.id
_entity.type
_entity.pdbx_description
1 polymer ?
#
loop_
_entity_poly.entity_id
_entity_poly.type
_entity_poly.pdbx_seq_one_letter_code
_entity_poly.pdbx_strand_id
1 'polypeptide(L)'
;MVEPQEPGELKEGLGAPLLKVLAARCGQPTIVRMANGDEQLISDGTAWGRDLGDVWEHVTAEYYPAGQQTVAFFYMSDVESLIDPDTRRVLISQTPAPGET
;
A
#
# COMPACT_ATOMS: atom_id res chain seq x y z
N MET A 1 -15.40 -5.17 -12.11
CA MET A 1 -15.75 -3.88 -11.51
C MET A 1 -15.73 -4.11 -10.02
N VAL A 2 -14.92 -3.34 -9.27
CA VAL A 2 -14.90 -3.40 -7.80
C VAL A 2 -16.04 -2.52 -7.31
N GLU A 3 -16.90 -3.04 -6.45
CA GLU A 3 -17.98 -2.27 -5.83
C GLU A 3 -17.42 -1.40 -4.70
N PRO A 4 -17.95 -0.18 -4.44
CA PRO A 4 -17.61 0.64 -3.28
C PRO A 4 -17.77 -0.07 -1.93
N GLN A 5 -17.02 0.37 -0.91
CA GLN A 5 -17.10 -0.22 0.42
C GLN A 5 -18.37 0.25 1.12
N GLU A 6 -19.09 -0.72 1.69
CA GLU A 6 -20.32 -0.48 2.44
C GLU A 6 -20.06 -0.72 3.93
N PRO A 7 -20.96 -0.28 4.84
CA PRO A 7 -20.86 -0.64 6.24
C PRO A 7 -20.80 -2.16 6.43
N GLY A 8 -19.84 -2.64 7.24
CA GLY A 8 -19.70 -4.06 7.54
C GLY A 8 -18.27 -4.57 7.38
N GLU A 9 -18.14 -5.78 6.86
CA GLU A 9 -16.84 -6.42 6.65
C GLU A 9 -16.03 -5.67 5.59
N LEU A 10 -14.71 -5.57 5.81
CA LEU A 10 -13.77 -5.02 4.84
C LEU A 10 -13.72 -5.93 3.61
N LYS A 11 -13.97 -5.35 2.44
CA LYS A 11 -13.91 -6.04 1.15
C LYS A 11 -12.61 -5.67 0.42
N GLU A 12 -11.99 -6.65 -0.24
CA GLU A 12 -10.87 -6.38 -1.15
C GLU A 12 -11.29 -5.38 -2.24
N GLY A 13 -10.47 -4.36 -2.42
CA GLY A 13 -10.59 -3.30 -3.42
C GLY A 13 -9.60 -3.49 -4.57
N LEU A 14 -9.31 -2.40 -5.28
CA LEU A 14 -8.41 -2.41 -6.43
C LEU A 14 -6.93 -2.56 -6.05
N GLY A 15 -6.54 -2.18 -4.83
CA GLY A 15 -5.19 -2.28 -4.28
C GLY A 15 -4.85 -3.66 -3.70
N ALA A 16 -5.81 -4.57 -3.60
CA ALA A 16 -5.63 -5.91 -3.03
C ALA A 16 -4.41 -6.71 -3.57
N PRO A 17 -4.05 -6.66 -4.86
CA PRO A 17 -2.85 -7.35 -5.35
C PRO A 17 -1.55 -6.84 -4.70
N LEU A 18 -1.40 -5.52 -4.53
CA LEU A 18 -0.26 -4.92 -3.85
C LEU A 18 -0.28 -5.26 -2.35
N LEU A 19 -1.46 -5.20 -1.71
CA LEU A 19 -1.61 -5.57 -0.29
C LEU A 19 -1.16 -7.00 -0.01
N LYS A 20 -1.49 -7.95 -0.91
CA LYS A 20 -1.04 -9.34 -0.79
C LYS A 20 0.49 -9.47 -0.81
N VAL A 21 1.17 -8.63 -1.59
CA VAL A 21 2.64 -8.58 -1.60
C VAL A 21 3.18 -7.93 -0.32
N LEU A 22 2.59 -6.83 0.15
CA LEU A 22 2.99 -6.22 1.44
C LEU A 22 2.80 -7.18 2.62
N ALA A 23 1.67 -7.89 2.67
CA ALA A 23 1.40 -8.89 3.69
C ALA A 23 2.41 -10.04 3.66
N ALA A 24 2.76 -10.54 2.47
CA ALA A 24 3.80 -11.56 2.30
C ALA A 24 5.21 -11.08 2.70
N ARG A 25 5.42 -9.75 2.72
CA ARG A 25 6.66 -9.08 3.10
C ARG A 25 6.60 -8.42 4.47
N CYS A 26 5.59 -8.73 5.30
CA CYS A 26 5.51 -8.19 6.66
C CYS A 26 6.83 -8.43 7.43
N GLY A 27 7.38 -7.36 8.01
CA GLY A 27 8.67 -7.36 8.70
C GLY A 27 9.89 -7.23 7.79
N GLN A 28 9.71 -7.17 6.47
CA GLN A 28 10.80 -7.03 5.49
C GLN A 28 10.79 -5.63 4.85
N PRO A 29 11.95 -4.96 4.73
CA PRO A 29 12.07 -3.69 4.03
C PRO A 29 11.49 -3.76 2.61
N THR A 30 10.63 -2.81 2.28
CA THR A 30 9.97 -2.70 0.99
C THR A 30 9.90 -1.22 0.61
N ILE A 31 10.30 -0.91 -0.62
CA ILE A 31 10.15 0.43 -1.17
C ILE A 31 8.78 0.53 -1.83
N VAL A 32 7.96 1.45 -1.36
CA VAL A 32 6.70 1.84 -1.98
C VAL A 32 6.99 3.04 -2.86
N ARG A 33 6.88 2.87 -4.19
CA ARG A 33 6.98 3.97 -5.14
C ARG A 33 5.59 4.52 -5.42
N MET A 34 5.43 5.81 -5.22
CA MET A 34 4.19 6.55 -5.39
C MET A 34 4.12 7.15 -6.81
N ALA A 35 2.90 7.46 -7.27
CA ALA A 35 2.64 8.03 -8.60
C ALA A 35 3.32 9.38 -8.84
N ASN A 36 3.59 10.13 -7.77
CA ASN A 36 4.32 11.41 -7.83
C ASN A 36 5.85 11.25 -7.92
N GLY A 37 6.36 10.01 -7.92
CA GLY A 37 7.78 9.68 -7.95
C GLY A 37 8.44 9.52 -6.58
N ASP A 38 7.72 9.78 -5.48
CA ASP A 38 8.26 9.58 -4.13
C ASP A 38 8.47 8.09 -3.84
N GLU A 39 9.56 7.77 -3.13
CA GLU A 39 9.85 6.43 -2.63
C GLU A 39 9.85 6.43 -1.11
N GLN A 40 9.02 5.57 -0.52
CA GLN A 40 8.96 5.36 0.92
C GLN A 40 9.49 3.98 1.28
N LEU A 41 10.47 3.91 2.19
CA LEU A 41 10.99 2.63 2.68
C LEU A 41 10.24 2.23 3.97
N ILE A 42 9.42 1.18 3.87
CA ILE A 42 8.62 0.65 4.98
C ILE A 42 9.06 -0.76 5.35
N SER A 43 8.72 -1.23 6.55
CA SER A 43 9.02 -2.60 6.99
C SER A 43 7.82 -3.41 7.48
N ASP A 44 6.73 -2.75 7.86
CA ASP A 44 5.47 -3.42 8.14
C ASP A 44 4.35 -2.67 7.45
N GLY A 45 3.59 -3.34 6.58
CA GLY A 45 2.45 -2.78 5.86
C GLY A 45 1.17 -3.59 6.08
N THR A 46 1.06 -4.27 7.22
CA THR A 46 -0.04 -5.21 7.48
C THR A 46 -1.34 -4.56 7.93
N ALA A 47 -1.30 -3.33 8.45
CA ALA A 47 -2.50 -2.58 8.75
C ALA A 47 -3.03 -1.91 7.48
N TRP A 48 -4.18 -2.37 7.00
CA TRP A 48 -4.88 -1.77 5.88
C TRP A 48 -6.37 -1.66 6.19
N GLY A 49 -7.01 -0.73 5.50
CA GLY A 49 -8.43 -0.49 5.61
C GLY A 49 -8.97 0.04 4.28
N ARG A 50 -10.26 0.33 4.26
CA ARG A 50 -10.93 0.88 3.11
C ARG A 50 -12.12 1.69 3.58
N ASP A 51 -12.17 2.96 3.18
CA ASP A 51 -13.17 3.89 3.70
C ASP A 51 -14.52 3.66 3.02
N LEU A 52 -15.61 4.08 3.68
CA LEU A 52 -16.96 3.91 3.12
C LEU A 52 -17.11 4.71 1.83
N GLY A 53 -17.55 4.04 0.76
CA GLY A 53 -17.66 4.63 -0.57
C GLY A 53 -16.43 4.43 -1.45
N ASP A 54 -15.31 4.03 -0.87
CA ASP A 54 -14.05 3.87 -1.60
C ASP A 54 -13.99 2.54 -2.33
N VAL A 55 -13.27 2.51 -3.45
CA VAL A 55 -12.89 1.33 -4.23
C VAL A 55 -11.43 0.94 -4.01
N TRP A 56 -10.63 1.82 -3.42
CA TRP A 56 -9.23 1.60 -3.07
C TRP A 56 -9.02 1.48 -1.57
N GLU A 57 -8.06 0.66 -1.18
CA GLU A 57 -7.61 0.54 0.20
C GLU A 57 -6.63 1.65 0.57
N HIS A 58 -6.51 1.92 1.87
CA HIS A 58 -5.43 2.69 2.46
C HIS A 58 -4.57 1.77 3.34
N VAL A 59 -3.29 2.09 3.47
CA VAL A 59 -2.32 1.36 4.28
C VAL A 59 -1.75 2.26 5.35
N THR A 60 -1.62 1.70 6.53
CA THR A 60 -0.85 2.25 7.64
C THR A 60 0.36 1.34 7.86
N ALA A 61 1.56 1.91 7.82
CA ALA A 61 2.80 1.15 7.81
C ALA A 61 3.87 1.78 8.71
N GLU A 62 4.84 0.99 9.17
CA GLU A 62 6.01 1.52 9.88
C GLU A 62 7.15 1.82 8.90
N TYR A 63 7.75 3.01 9.02
CA TYR A 63 8.98 3.33 8.29
C TYR A 63 10.15 2.44 8.73
N TYR A 64 11.06 2.18 7.81
CA TYR A 64 12.29 1.45 8.09
C TYR A 64 13.52 2.38 8.10
N PRO A 65 14.48 2.19 9.03
CA PRO A 65 14.47 1.22 10.12
C PRO A 65 13.44 1.53 11.21
N ALA A 66 12.86 0.48 11.80
CA ALA A 66 11.87 0.60 12.88
C ALA A 66 12.44 1.40 14.06
N GLY A 67 11.59 2.22 14.70
CA GLY A 67 11.97 3.05 15.85
C GLY A 67 12.04 4.55 15.59
N GLN A 68 11.91 4.98 14.33
CA GLN A 68 11.45 6.35 14.05
C GLN A 68 9.96 6.37 14.39
N GLN A 69 9.50 7.24 15.30
CA GLN A 69 8.10 7.32 15.78
C GLN A 69 7.09 7.79 14.72
N THR A 70 7.35 7.48 13.45
CA THR A 70 6.61 7.93 12.29
C THR A 70 5.95 6.73 11.64
N VAL A 71 4.63 6.84 11.49
CA VAL A 71 3.80 5.88 10.76
C VAL A 71 3.58 6.45 9.36
N ALA A 72 3.82 5.64 8.34
CA ALA A 72 3.45 5.94 6.96
C ALA A 72 1.95 5.70 6.78
N PHE A 73 1.26 6.62 6.13
CA PHE A 73 -0.12 6.44 5.68
C PHE A 73 -0.20 6.80 4.21
N PHE A 74 -0.78 5.93 3.40
CA PHE A 74 -0.95 6.17 1.96
C PHE A 74 -2.13 5.40 1.40
N TYR A 75 -2.73 5.93 0.34
CA TYR A 75 -3.76 5.25 -0.44
C TYR A 75 -3.12 4.35 -1.49
N MET A 76 -3.72 3.18 -1.72
CA MET A 76 -3.25 2.25 -2.73
C MET A 76 -3.48 2.77 -4.15
N SER A 77 -4.41 3.71 -4.35
CA SER A 77 -4.57 4.43 -5.62
C SER A 77 -3.36 5.28 -5.99
N ASP A 78 -2.58 5.74 -5.01
CA ASP A 78 -1.36 6.52 -5.24
C ASP A 78 -0.12 5.64 -5.47
N VAL A 79 -0.21 4.33 -5.23
CA VAL A 79 0.94 3.42 -5.34
C VAL A 79 1.12 2.96 -6.79
N GLU A 80 2.31 3.18 -7.33
CA GLU A 80 2.71 2.69 -8.65
C GLU A 80 3.32 1.29 -8.55
N SER A 81 4.26 1.07 -7.61
CA SER A 81 4.94 -0.21 -7.49
C SER A 81 5.53 -0.48 -6.11
N LEU A 82 5.73 -1.77 -5.83
CA LEU A 82 6.50 -2.25 -4.68
C LEU A 82 7.82 -2.81 -5.16
N ILE A 83 8.90 -2.44 -4.49
CA ILE A 83 10.26 -2.72 -4.92
C ILE A 83 11.04 -3.32 -3.76
N ASP A 84 11.79 -4.37 -4.06
CA ASP A 84 12.75 -4.95 -3.13
C ASP A 84 13.98 -4.02 -3.00
N PRO A 85 14.30 -3.51 -1.80
CA PRO A 85 15.35 -2.50 -1.63
C PRO A 85 16.75 -3.02 -1.91
N ASP A 86 17.03 -4.29 -1.62
CA ASP A 86 18.37 -4.87 -1.76
C ASP A 86 18.70 -5.12 -3.23
N THR A 87 17.72 -5.60 -4.00
CA THR A 87 17.91 -5.96 -5.41
C THR A 87 17.43 -4.90 -6.40
N ARG A 88 16.69 -3.90 -5.92
CA ARG A 88 15.97 -2.89 -6.74
C ARG A 88 15.01 -3.49 -7.75
N ARG A 89 14.59 -4.76 -7.57
CA ARG A 89 13.64 -5.44 -8.44
C ARG A 89 12.21 -5.02 -8.09
N VAL A 90 11.42 -4.71 -9.11
CA VAL A 90 9.97 -4.52 -8.96
C VAL A 90 9.33 -5.87 -8.62
N LEU A 91 8.64 -5.91 -7.48
CA LEU A 91 7.90 -7.07 -6.98
C LEU A 91 6.53 -7.16 -7.66
N ILE A 92 5.87 -6.02 -7.79
CA ILE A 92 4.58 -5.83 -8.44
C ILE A 92 4.41 -4.34 -8.78
N SER A 93 3.62 -4.06 -9.82
CA SER A 93 3.24 -2.71 -10.22
C SER A 93 1.77 -2.66 -10.64
N GLN A 94 1.18 -1.49 -10.58
CA GLN A 94 -0.14 -1.19 -11.10
C GLN A 94 -0.16 0.17 -11.78
N THR A 95 -1.24 0.47 -12.50
CA THR A 95 -1.51 1.84 -12.94
C THR A 95 -2.14 2.59 -11.75
N PRO A 96 -1.49 3.64 -11.21
CA PRO A 96 -2.07 4.42 -10.13
C PRO A 96 -3.24 5.27 -10.63
N ALA A 97 -4.16 5.62 -9.73
CA ALA A 97 -5.30 6.48 -9.97
C ALA A 97 -5.44 7.56 -8.88
N PRO A 98 -4.47 8.50 -8.76
CA PRO A 98 -4.46 9.46 -7.66
C PRO A 98 -5.75 10.29 -7.59
N GLY A 99 -6.31 10.39 -6.38
CA GLY A 99 -7.59 11.09 -6.15
C GLY A 99 -8.84 10.26 -6.45
N GLU A 100 -8.70 9.03 -6.95
CA GLU A 100 -9.75 8.02 -6.85
C GLU A 100 -9.60 7.34 -5.50
N THR A 101 -10.57 7.57 -4.61
CA THR A 101 -10.72 6.84 -3.35
C THR A 101 -11.93 5.95 -3.48
#